data_AF-A0AAE9MQG8-F1
#
_entry.id   AF-A0AAE9MQG8-F1
#
_cell.length_a   1.000
_cell.length_b   1.000
_cell.length_c   1.000
_cell.angle_alpha   90.00
_cell.angle_beta   90.00
_cell.angle_gamma   90.00
#
_symmetry.space_group_name_H-M   'P 1'
#
loop_
_entity.id
_entity.type
_entity.pdbx_description
1 polymer ?
#
loop_
_entity_poly.entity_id
_entity_poly.type
_entity_poly.pdbx_seq_one_letter_code
_entity_poly.pdbx_strand_id
1 'polypeptide(L)' 'MFLQVTGVNETPTLFAFTQQTDTSFTAENKLNEFPKTIQYWKGNNLLKAKVSNDKFSIDFVFKKMK' A
#
# COMPACT_ATOMS: atom_id res chain seq x y z
N MET A 1 9.04 -31.66 -2.17
CA MET A 1 9.38 -30.28 -1.75
C MET A 1 8.06 -29.53 -1.63
N PHE A 2 7.70 -29.08 -0.44
CA PHE A 2 6.46 -28.33 -0.22
C PHE A 2 6.82 -26.93 0.27
N LEU A 3 6.27 -25.90 -0.36
CA LEU A 3 6.32 -24.53 0.12
C LEU A 3 5.06 -24.29 0.94
N GLN A 4 5.17 -24.42 2.25
CA GLN A 4 4.12 -24.03 3.18
C GLN A 4 4.26 -22.53 3.45
N VAL A 5 3.31 -21.73 2.96
CA VAL A 5 3.23 -20.31 3.29
C VAL A 5 2.28 -20.17 4.48
N THR A 6 2.84 -20.20 5.69
CA THR A 6 2.14 -19.74 6.89
C THR A 6 2.05 -18.21 6.82
N GLY A 7 0.87 -17.64 7.10
CA GLY A 7 0.56 -16.23 6.92
C GLY A 7 1.67 -15.32 7.46
N VAL A 8 2.17 -14.42 6.61
CA VAL A 8 3.48 -13.75 6.72
C VAL A 8 3.58 -12.80 7.93
N ASN A 9 2.53 -12.61 8.73
CA ASN A 9 2.54 -11.83 9.95
C ASN A 9 1.40 -12.27 10.89
N GLU A 10 1.74 -12.92 12.00
CA GLU A 10 0.76 -13.20 13.09
C GLU A 10 0.30 -11.90 13.78
N THR A 11 1.09 -10.83 13.66
CA THR A 11 0.81 -9.49 14.19
C THR A 11 0.59 -8.48 13.06
N PRO A 12 -0.49 -7.68 13.07
CA PRO A 12 -0.78 -6.73 12.00
C PRO A 12 0.31 -5.66 11.85
N THR A 13 0.73 -5.38 10.61
CA THR A 13 1.65 -4.28 10.30
C THR A 13 0.89 -2.96 10.27
N LEU A 14 1.09 -2.12 11.27
CA LEU A 14 0.44 -0.82 11.38
C LEU A 14 1.12 0.22 10.47
N PHE A 15 0.32 1.09 9.86
CA PHE A 15 0.77 2.25 9.09
C PHE A 15 0.08 3.50 9.62
N ALA A 16 0.85 4.58 9.79
CA ALA A 16 0.31 5.86 10.23
C ALA A 16 -0.12 6.69 9.02
N PHE A 17 -1.32 7.26 9.05
CA PHE A 17 -1.73 8.25 8.05
C PHE A 17 -0.93 9.54 8.25
N THR A 18 -0.13 9.92 7.27
CA THR A 18 0.66 11.16 7.30
C THR A 18 -0.04 12.29 6.56
N GLN A 19 -0.84 11.95 5.55
CA GLN A 19 -1.61 12.91 4.75
C GLN A 19 -2.94 12.31 4.33
N GLN A 20 -4.00 13.12 4.35
CA GLN A 20 -5.31 12.76 3.85
C GLN A 20 -5.97 13.98 3.23
N THR A 21 -6.57 13.80 2.06
CA THR A 21 -7.39 14.79 1.36
C THR A 21 -8.71 14.15 0.96
N ASP A 22 -9.61 14.91 0.32
CA ASP A 22 -10.89 14.39 -0.18
C ASP A 22 -10.74 13.26 -1.22
N THR A 23 -9.58 13.17 -1.88
CA THR A 23 -9.37 12.26 -3.01
C THR A 23 -8.12 11.38 -2.89
N SER A 24 -7.31 11.56 -1.87
CA SER A 24 -6.06 10.81 -1.67
C SER A 24 -5.70 10.66 -0.20
N PHE A 25 -4.87 9.66 0.10
CA PHE A 25 -4.21 9.55 1.40
C PHE A 25 -2.85 8.89 1.25
N THR A 26 -1.96 9.18 2.21
CA THR A 26 -0.64 8.57 2.33
C THR A 26 -0.53 7.96 3.72
N ALA A 27 -0.15 6.69 3.77
CA ALA A 27 0.13 5.95 4.98
C ALA A 27 1.59 5.48 4.96
N GLU A 28 2.29 5.64 6.08
CA GLU A 28 3.72 5.34 6.18
C GLU A 28 4.04 4.46 7.39
N ASN A 29 5.01 3.57 7.20
CA ASN A 29 5.72 2.86 8.25
C ASN A 29 7.19 2.72 7.84
N LYS A 30 8.02 3.64 8.33
CA LYS A 30 9.46 3.70 7.97
C LYS A 30 10.27 2.51 8.50
N LEU A 31 9.76 1.80 9.51
CA LEU A 31 10.39 0.64 10.13
C LEU A 31 10.12 -0.65 9.34
N ASN A 32 9.11 -0.67 8.47
CA ASN A 32 8.78 -1.85 7.68
C ASN A 32 9.81 -2.08 6.55
N GLU A 33 10.14 -3.34 6.25
CA GLU A 33 11.13 -3.67 5.21
C GLU A 33 10.60 -3.31 3.81
N PHE A 34 9.36 -3.72 3.53
CA PHE A 34 8.58 -3.28 2.38
C PHE A 34 7.09 -3.60 2.60
N PRO A 35 6.16 -2.68 2.29
CA PRO A 35 6.38 -1.30 1.87
C PRO A 35 6.62 -0.34 3.02
N LYS A 36 7.30 0.78 2.76
CA LYS A 36 7.43 1.88 3.73
C LYS A 36 6.36 2.96 3.56
N THR A 37 5.88 3.15 2.34
CA THR A 37 4.88 4.15 2.00
C THR A 37 3.81 3.52 1.12
N ILE A 38 2.56 3.83 1.44
CA ILE A 38 1.39 3.44 0.67
C ILE A 38 0.60 4.71 0.38
N GLN A 39 0.51 5.09 -0.88
CA GLN A 39 -0.26 6.25 -1.32
C GLN A 39 -1.44 5.77 -2.16
N TYR A 40 -2.64 6.23 -1.84
CA TYR A 40 -3.83 6.04 -2.67
C TYR A 40 -4.33 7.38 -3.19
N TRP A 41 -4.82 7.40 -4.42
CA TRP A 41 -5.48 8.58 -4.98
C TRP A 41 -6.50 8.20 -6.05
N LYS A 42 -7.57 8.98 -6.15
CA LYS A 42 -8.55 8.87 -7.23
C LYS A 42 -8.08 9.75 -8.40
N GLY A 43 -8.06 9.19 -9.61
CA GLY A 43 -7.74 9.92 -10.83
C GLY A 43 -8.36 9.26 -12.05
N ASN A 44 -8.97 10.06 -12.93
CA ASN A 44 -9.64 9.60 -14.16
C ASN A 44 -10.67 8.48 -13.92
N ASN A 45 -11.47 8.62 -12.86
CA ASN A 45 -12.50 7.65 -12.46
C ASN A 45 -11.94 6.24 -12.07
N LEU A 46 -10.64 6.16 -11.82
CA LEU A 46 -9.94 4.98 -11.33
C LEU A 46 -9.35 5.27 -9.95
N LEU A 47 -9.25 4.24 -9.11
CA LEU A 47 -8.47 4.32 -7.88
C LEU A 47 -7.06 3.83 -8.21
N LYS A 48 -6.06 4.61 -7.86
CA LYS A 48 -4.65 4.24 -8.02
C LYS A 48 -4.02 4.08 -6.66
N ALA A 49 -3.02 3.22 -6.58
CA ALA A 49 -2.16 3.12 -5.42
C ALA A 49 -0.70 3.01 -5.83
N LYS A 50 0.18 3.55 -5.02
CA LYS A 50 1.62 3.40 -5.13
C LYS A 50 2.14 2.86 -3.82
N VAL A 51 2.79 1.73 -3.90
CA VAL A 51 3.35 1.00 -2.76
C VAL A 51 4.86 1.03 -2.93
N SER A 52 5.57 1.74 -2.05
CA SER A 52 6.99 2.04 -2.25
C SER A 52 7.83 1.97 -1.00
N ASN A 53 9.14 1.85 -1.20
CA ASN A 53 10.19 2.16 -0.23
C ASN A 53 11.23 3.09 -0.90
N ASP A 54 12.38 3.28 -0.26
CA ASP A 54 13.44 4.19 -0.73
C ASP A 54 14.08 3.75 -2.07
N LYS A 55 13.90 2.48 -2.49
CA LYS A 55 14.59 1.90 -3.66
C LYS A 55 13.64 1.40 -4.75
N PHE A 56 12.39 1.12 -4.42
CA PHE A 56 11.45 0.43 -5.30
C PHE A 56 10.01 0.89 -5.08
N SER A 57 9.21 0.83 -6.15
CA SER A 57 7.77 1.10 -6.09
C SER A 57 6.98 0.21 -7.04
N ILE A 58 5.78 -0.17 -6.59
CA ILE A 58 4.77 -0.87 -7.38
C ILE A 58 3.56 0.04 -7.51
N ASP A 59 3.11 0.26 -8.75
CA ASP A 59 1.88 0.98 -9.03
C ASP A 59 0.73 0.00 -9.27
N PHE A 60 -0.41 0.30 -8.66
CA PHE A 60 -1.66 -0.43 -8.81
C PHE A 60 -2.73 0.49 -9.38
N VAL A 61 -3.56 -0.06 -10.27
CA VAL A 61 -4.71 0.63 -10.84
C VAL A 61 -5.93 -0.25 -10.65
N PHE A 62 -6.87 0.24 -9.86
CA PHE A 62 -8.12 -0.44 -9.53
C PHE A 62 -9.25 0.14 -10.36
N LYS A 63 -10.03 -0.76 -10.97
CA LYS A 63 -11.32 -0.43 -11.56
C LYS A 63 -12.41 -0.76 -10.55
N LYS A 64 -13.41 0.11 -10.46
CA LYS A 64 -14.61 -0.16 -9.66
C LYS A 64 -15.26 -1.44 -10.21
N MET A 65 -15.56 -2.40 -9.32
CA MET A 65 -16.36 -3.57 -9.70
C MET A 65 -17.78 -3.09 -10.07
N LYS A 66 -18.32 -3.65 -11.15
CA LYS A 66 -19.69 -3.36 -11.60
C LYS A 66 -20.71 -3.99 -10.66
#